data_AF-A0A1I1JWC6-F1
#
_entry.id   AF-A0A1I1JWC6-F1
#
_cell.length_a   1.000
_cell.length_b   1.000
_cell.length_c   1.000
_cell.angle_alpha   90.00
_cell.angle_beta   90.00
_cell.angle_gamma   90.00
#
_symmetry.space_group_name_H-M   'P 1'
#
loop_
_entity.id
_entity.type
_entity.pdbx_description
1 polymer ?
#
loop_
_entity_poly.entity_id
_entity_poly.type
_entity_poly.pdbx_seq_one_letter_code
_entity_poly.pdbx_strand_id
1 'polypeptide(L)'
;MTKTFTQDDILRLVYNETSAEETTLLKAAMAENDELRQFYEEAVQLQNECKQISYEPRPSVLDKIFSYSRNYNNSQVATTL
;
A
#
# COMPACT_ATOMS: atom_id res chain seq x y z
N MET A 1 -29.29 -0.47 14.54
CA MET A 1 -29.15 -1.56 13.56
C MET A 1 -27.90 -2.35 13.96
N THR A 2 -28.01 -3.62 14.29
CA THR A 2 -26.85 -4.47 14.57
C THR A 2 -26.17 -4.80 13.24
N LYS A 3 -25.12 -4.05 12.89
CA LYS A 3 -24.27 -4.38 11.73
C LYS A 3 -23.44 -5.60 12.14
N THR A 4 -23.64 -6.72 11.45
CA THR A 4 -22.82 -7.93 11.67
C THR A 4 -21.61 -7.81 10.77
N PHE A 5 -20.41 -7.75 11.35
CA PHE A 5 -19.16 -7.72 10.60
C PHE A 5 -18.72 -9.13 10.23
N THR A 6 -18.18 -9.26 9.02
CA THR A 6 -17.75 -10.53 8.43
C THR A 6 -16.26 -10.51 8.10
N GLN A 7 -15.71 -11.66 7.73
CA GLN A 7 -14.32 -11.76 7.25
C GLN A 7 -14.07 -10.87 6.02
N ASP A 8 -15.06 -10.64 5.16
CA ASP A 8 -14.93 -9.75 3.99
C ASP A 8 -14.69 -8.29 4.41
N ASP A 9 -15.38 -7.84 5.46
CA ASP A 9 -15.18 -6.49 6.00
C ASP A 9 -13.77 -6.32 6.60
N ILE A 10 -13.21 -7.40 7.17
CA ILE A 10 -11.84 -7.43 7.67
C ILE A 10 -10.83 -7.38 6.51
N LEU A 11 -11.08 -8.10 5.41
CA LEU A 11 -10.22 -8.02 4.22
C LEU A 11 -10.20 -6.60 3.65
N ARG A 12 -11.38 -5.97 3.51
CA ARG A 12 -11.48 -4.56 3.09
C ARG A 12 -10.69 -3.64 4.01
N LEU A 13 -10.74 -3.87 5.32
CA LEU A 13 -9.94 -3.11 6.29
C LEU A 13 -8.42 -3.30 6.07
N VAL A 14 -7.96 -4.52 5.84
CA VAL A 14 -6.54 -4.85 5.61
C VAL A 14 -5.98 -4.14 4.37
N TYR A 15 -6.81 -3.92 3.35
CA TYR A 15 -6.45 -3.19 2.13
C TYR A 15 -6.80 -1.69 2.16
N ASN A 16 -7.24 -1.16 3.30
CA ASN A 16 -7.66 0.24 3.49
C ASN A 16 -8.82 0.66 2.56
N GLU A 17 -9.74 -0.26 2.28
CA GLU A 17 -10.95 -0.05 1.45
C GLU A 17 -12.20 0.26 2.31
N THR A 18 -11.99 0.68 3.55
CA THR A 18 -13.03 1.04 4.53
C THR A 18 -13.02 2.53 4.81
N SER A 19 -14.21 3.12 5.03
CA SER A 19 -14.29 4.50 5.53
C SER A 19 -13.77 4.61 6.97
N ALA A 20 -13.50 5.83 7.44
CA ALA A 20 -13.04 6.06 8.82
C ALA A 20 -14.06 5.60 9.87
N GLU A 21 -15.35 5.78 9.58
CA GLU A 21 -16.45 5.31 10.43
C GLU A 21 -16.49 3.77 10.49
N GLU A 22 -16.46 3.11 9.32
CA GLU A 22 -16.46 1.65 9.25
C GLU A 22 -15.24 1.03 9.92
N THR A 23 -14.08 1.65 9.75
CA THR A 23 -12.83 1.23 10.39
C THR A 23 -12.94 1.26 11.92
N THR A 24 -13.59 2.29 12.46
CA THR A 24 -13.79 2.43 13.90
C THR A 24 -14.73 1.35 14.44
N LEU A 25 -15.84 1.11 13.73
CA LEU A 25 -16.80 0.07 14.12
C LEU A 25 -16.22 -1.35 13.99
N LEU A 26 -15.42 -1.62 12.96
CA LEU A 26 -14.71 -2.89 12.78
C LEU A 26 -13.72 -3.14 13.90
N LYS A 27 -12.97 -2.11 14.32
CA LYS A 27 -12.05 -2.21 15.46
C LYS A 27 -12.78 -2.50 16.77
N ALA A 28 -13.94 -1.90 17.00
CA ALA A 28 -14.77 -2.21 18.15
C ALA A 28 -15.27 -3.67 18.09
N ALA A 29 -15.72 -4.14 16.92
CA ALA A 29 -16.18 -5.52 16.74
C ALA A 29 -15.07 -6.56 16.97
N MET A 30 -13.83 -6.28 16.54
CA MET A 30 -12.67 -7.13 16.82
C MET A 30 -12.26 -7.14 18.30
N ALA A 31 -12.59 -6.10 19.06
CA ALA A 31 -12.33 -6.08 20.50
C ALA A 31 -13.27 -7.05 21.27
N GLU A 32 -14.47 -7.28 20.74
CA GLU A 32 -15.48 -8.15 21.35
C GLU A 32 -15.52 -9.57 20.74
N ASN A 33 -14.93 -9.75 19.55
CA ASN A 33 -14.92 -11.02 18.82
C ASN A 33 -13.48 -11.46 18.50
N ASP A 34 -13.02 -12.47 19.24
CA ASP A 34 -11.69 -13.06 19.10
C ASP A 34 -11.43 -13.69 17.72
N GLU A 35 -12.46 -14.29 17.10
CA GLU A 35 -12.33 -14.94 15.78
C GLU A 35 -12.05 -13.90 14.68
N LEU A 36 -12.75 -12.76 14.72
CA LEU A 36 -12.51 -11.65 13.80
C LEU A 36 -11.13 -11.01 14.01
N ARG A 37 -10.69 -10.90 15.27
CA ARG A 37 -9.36 -10.38 15.59
C ARG A 37 -8.27 -11.31 15.08
N GLN A 38 -8.39 -12.62 15.31
CA GLN A 38 -7.43 -13.60 14.84
C GLN A 38 -7.34 -13.58 13.30
N PHE A 39 -8.47 -13.55 12.61
CA PHE A 39 -8.49 -13.44 11.16
C PHE A 39 -7.80 -12.17 10.65
N TYR A 40 -7.99 -11.03 11.33
CA TYR A 40 -7.28 -9.79 11.00
C TYR A 40 -5.77 -9.94 11.14
N GLU A 41 -5.29 -10.52 12.24
CA GLU A 41 -3.86 -10.74 12.49
C GLU A 41 -3.24 -11.65 11.41
N GLU A 42 -3.90 -12.75 11.08
CA GLU A 42 -3.49 -13.67 10.01
C GLU A 42 -3.44 -12.98 8.63
N ALA A 43 -4.47 -12.19 8.31
CA ALA A 43 -4.54 -11.48 7.03
C ALA A 43 -3.45 -10.40 6.89
N VAL A 44 -3.15 -9.66 7.97
CA VAL A 44 -2.05 -8.67 7.98
C VAL A 44 -0.70 -9.36 7.82
N GLN A 45 -0.49 -10.49 8.50
CA GLN A 45 0.74 -11.26 8.37
C GLN A 45 0.93 -11.74 6.92
N LEU A 46 -0.10 -12.37 6.34
CA LEU A 46 -0.07 -12.84 4.95
C LEU A 46 0.19 -11.69 3.96
N GLN A 47 -0.44 -10.53 4.16
CA GLN A 47 -0.19 -9.36 3.32
C GLN A 47 1.28 -8.91 3.37
N ASN A 48 1.89 -8.94 4.55
CA ASN A 48 3.30 -8.58 4.72
C ASN A 48 4.25 -9.58 4.07
N GLU A 49 3.92 -10.88 4.12
CA GLU A 49 4.68 -11.92 3.42
C GLU A 49 4.59 -11.77 1.89
N CYS A 50 3.43 -11.37 1.37
CA CYS A 50 3.22 -11.11 -0.07
C CYS A 50 3.96 -9.87 -0.60
N LYS A 51 4.33 -8.90 0.25
CA LYS A 51 5.03 -7.66 -0.15
C LYS A 51 6.49 -7.87 -0.59
N GLN A 52 6.97 -9.11 -0.63
CA GLN A 52 8.32 -9.47 -1.11
C GLN A 52 8.49 -9.41 -2.64
N ILE A 53 7.48 -8.96 -3.41
CA ILE A 53 7.64 -8.77 -4.86
C ILE A 53 8.45 -7.49 -5.11
N SER A 54 9.77 -7.67 -5.26
CA SER A 54 10.67 -6.60 -5.68
C SER A 54 10.50 -6.32 -7.16
N TYR A 55 10.11 -5.11 -7.51
CA TYR A 55 10.08 -4.64 -8.90
C TYR A 55 11.40 -3.93 -9.20
N GLU A 56 12.21 -4.52 -10.07
CA GLU A 56 13.42 -3.85 -10.56
C GLU A 56 13.14 -3.18 -11.93
N PRO A 57 13.48 -1.89 -12.08
CA PRO A 57 13.37 -1.24 -13.38
C PRO A 57 14.37 -1.87 -14.35
N ARG A 58 14.01 -1.92 -15.63
CA ARG A 58 14.96 -2.36 -16.67
C ARG A 58 16.18 -1.44 -16.65
N PRO A 59 17.42 -1.97 -16.76
CA PRO A 59 18.64 -1.15 -16.76
C PRO A 59 18.60 0.01 -17.76
N SER A 60 18.00 -0.21 -18.93
CA SER A 60 17.86 0.82 -19.97
C SER A 60 17.03 2.05 -19.55
N VAL A 61 16.13 1.91 -18.57
CA VAL A 61 15.37 3.02 -18.01
C VAL A 61 16.27 3.84 -17.08
N LEU A 62 17.08 3.18 -16.25
CA LEU A 62 18.06 3.83 -15.39
C LEU A 62 19.07 4.62 -16.24
N ASP A 63 19.57 4.03 -17.32
CA ASP A 63 20.51 4.69 -18.24
C ASP A 63 19.93 5.96 -18.86
N LYS A 64 18.65 5.94 -19.27
CA LYS A 64 17.95 7.11 -19.80
C LYS A 64 17.81 8.21 -18.75
N ILE A 65 17.42 7.85 -17.52
CA ILE A 65 17.27 8.80 -16.41
C ILE A 65 18.62 9.45 -16.08
N PHE A 66 19.68 8.64 -15.94
CA PHE A 66 21.01 9.16 -15.64
C PHE A 66 21.56 10.03 -16.77
N SER A 67 21.32 9.65 -18.03
CA SER A 67 21.76 10.44 -19.19
C SER A 67 21.02 11.77 -19.26
N TYR A 68 19.70 11.78 -19.02
CA TYR A 68 18.93 13.02 -18.92
C TYR A 68 19.45 13.92 -17.80
N SER A 69 19.64 13.37 -16.60
CA SER A 69 20.13 14.14 -15.44
C SER A 69 21.51 14.77 -15.69
N ARG A 70 22.45 14.03 -16.28
CA ARG A 70 23.77 14.55 -16.65
C ARG A 70 23.69 15.67 -17.68
N ASN A 71 22.80 15.55 -18.65
CA ASN A 71 22.68 16.50 -19.76
C ASN A 71 21.81 17.72 -19.43
N TYR A 72 20.94 17.64 -18.41
CA TYR A 72 20.07 18.74 -17.99
C TYR A 72 20.86 20.00 -17.65
N ASN A 73 21.96 19.87 -16.91
CA ASN A 73 22.83 21.01 -16.57
C ASN A 73 23.53 21.59 -17.80
N ASN A 74 23.92 20.76 -18.76
CA ASN A 74 24.60 21.20 -19.99
C ASN A 74 23.64 21.88 -20.98
N SER A 75 22.36 21.49 -20.99
CA SER A 75 21.34 22.10 -21.84
C SER A 75 20.90 23.49 -21.35
N GLN A 76 20.97 23.79 -20.05
CA GLN A 76 20.67 25.14 -19.55
C GLN A 76 21.72 26.17 -19.94
N VAL A 77 23.00 25.79 -19.99
CA VAL A 77 24.10 26.70 -20.36
C VAL A 77 24.06 27.11 -21.84
N ALA A 78 23.50 26.26 -22.72
CA ALA A 78 23.39 26.53 -24.15
C ALA A 78 22.24 27.49 -24.52
N THR A 79 21.30 27.76 -23.61
CA THR A 79 20.16 28.67 -23.85
C THR A 79 20.39 30.08 -23.29
N THR A 80 21.55 30.36 -22.67
CA THR A 80 21.88 31.69 -22.08
C THR A 80 23.01 32.42 -22.82
N LEU A 81 23.30 32.09 -24.08
CA LEU A 81 24.19 32.84 -24.97
C LEU A 81 23.48 33.14 -26.29
#